data_AF-A0A562UBX3-F1
#
_entry.id   AF-A0A562UBX3-F1
#
_cell.length_a   1.000
_cell.length_b   1.000
_cell.length_c   1.000
_cell.angle_alpha   90.00
_cell.angle_beta   90.00
_cell.angle_gamma   90.00
#
_symmetry.space_group_name_H-M   'P 1'
#
loop_
_entity.id
_entity.type
_entity.pdbx_description
1 polymer ?
#
loop_
_entity_poly.entity_id
_entity_poly.type
_entity_poly.pdbx_seq_one_letter_code
_entity_poly.pdbx_strand_id
1 'polypeptide(L)'
;MKISYKTYLNDRLKQVDFHGLMTHPLYVQVTYERKTIFFKSYYFELFAKERYFLKIPGTSIAEGPGLLQVIGMETEVIKFIVQKHPDNFSLDVFKKEYAYYSKDLCDELESGFIDYLYTFFYDEGLPALAETIKKGSKSTIAYDVVRDLNRALNKTLYDKLIENSFYYAPPYLPVYGFMKEVKKWPMLCLTAMEWDNKDTVKAFKEYVEIHYPDMKSTELIGQVNNW
;
A
#
# COMPACT_ATOMS: atom_id res chain seq x y z
N MET A 1 12.86 4.10 -30.64
CA MET A 1 12.83 2.93 -29.74
C MET A 1 11.41 2.36 -29.73
N LYS A 2 11.19 1.07 -30.04
CA LYS A 2 9.82 0.50 -30.10
C LYS A 2 9.58 -0.40 -28.90
N ILE A 3 9.05 0.20 -27.82
CA ILE A 3 8.51 -0.53 -26.67
C ILE A 3 7.03 -0.74 -26.91
N SER A 4 6.54 -1.95 -26.63
CA SER A 4 5.09 -2.22 -26.58
C SER A 4 4.75 -2.96 -25.32
N TYR A 5 3.60 -2.65 -24.73
CA TYR A 5 3.10 -3.32 -23.54
C TYR A 5 1.60 -3.54 -23.63
N LYS A 6 1.10 -4.53 -22.90
CA LYS A 6 -0.35 -4.72 -22.68
C LYS A 6 -0.59 -5.39 -21.33
N THR A 7 -1.72 -5.06 -20.74
CA THR A 7 -2.26 -5.72 -19.55
C THR A 7 -3.41 -6.60 -20.00
N TYR A 8 -3.45 -7.86 -19.55
CA TYR A 8 -4.45 -8.84 -20.00
C TYR A 8 -4.77 -9.85 -18.89
N LEU A 9 -5.98 -10.38 -18.91
CA LEU A 9 -6.39 -11.50 -18.05
C LEU A 9 -5.83 -12.80 -18.63
N ASN A 10 -5.13 -13.59 -17.82
CA ASN A 10 -4.49 -14.83 -18.27
C ASN A 10 -5.45 -16.03 -18.17
N ASP A 11 -6.24 -16.22 -19.22
CA ASP A 11 -7.27 -17.27 -19.37
C ASP A 11 -6.73 -18.70 -19.30
N ARG A 12 -5.42 -18.91 -19.45
CA ARG A 12 -4.76 -20.22 -19.30
C ARG A 12 -4.63 -20.64 -17.84
N LEU A 13 -4.75 -19.72 -16.90
CA LEU A 13 -4.68 -19.99 -15.47
C LEU A 13 -6.08 -20.19 -14.88
N LYS A 14 -6.14 -20.86 -13.73
CA LYS A 14 -7.40 -21.00 -12.98
C LYS A 14 -7.98 -19.64 -12.63
N GLN A 15 -9.31 -19.58 -12.63
CA GLN A 15 -10.01 -18.41 -12.13
C GLN A 15 -9.72 -18.20 -10.64
N VAL A 16 -9.71 -16.94 -10.26
CA VAL A 16 -9.49 -16.44 -8.91
C VAL A 16 -10.63 -15.47 -8.58
N ASP A 17 -10.99 -15.41 -7.30
CA ASP A 17 -11.92 -14.41 -6.82
C ASP A 17 -11.23 -13.04 -6.77
N PHE A 18 -11.93 -12.03 -7.26
CA PHE A 18 -11.56 -10.63 -7.10
C PHE A 18 -12.80 -9.89 -6.60
N HIS A 19 -13.00 -9.94 -5.28
CA HIS A 19 -14.12 -9.27 -4.60
C HIS A 19 -15.50 -9.74 -5.05
N GLY A 20 -15.68 -11.05 -5.17
CA GLY A 20 -16.93 -11.67 -5.65
C GLY A 20 -17.04 -11.76 -7.18
N LEU A 21 -16.08 -11.18 -7.92
CA LEU A 21 -15.97 -11.38 -9.36
C LEU A 21 -14.98 -12.52 -9.66
N MET A 22 -15.51 -13.65 -10.14
CA MET A 22 -14.67 -14.73 -10.66
C MET A 22 -14.01 -14.29 -11.97
N THR A 23 -12.69 -14.12 -11.94
CA THR A 23 -11.89 -13.63 -13.07
C THR A 23 -10.60 -14.42 -13.20
N HIS A 24 -9.77 -14.14 -14.21
CA HIS A 24 -8.43 -14.73 -14.31
C HIS A 24 -7.36 -13.76 -13.76
N PRO A 25 -6.21 -14.26 -13.31
CA PRO A 25 -5.11 -13.40 -12.87
C PRO A 25 -4.71 -12.37 -13.94
N LEU A 26 -4.52 -11.12 -13.53
CA LEU A 26 -4.05 -10.06 -14.41
C LEU A 26 -2.54 -10.15 -14.63
N TYR A 27 -2.12 -10.11 -15.90
CA TYR A 27 -0.73 -10.19 -16.32
C TYR A 27 -0.36 -8.97 -17.16
N VAL A 28 0.91 -8.61 -17.10
CA VAL A 28 1.53 -7.58 -17.92
C VAL A 28 2.51 -8.24 -18.86
N GLN A 29 2.41 -7.89 -20.13
CA GLN A 29 3.39 -8.22 -21.16
C GLN A 29 4.13 -6.95 -21.56
N VAL A 30 5.47 -7.00 -21.54
CA VAL A 30 6.33 -5.92 -22.07
C VAL A 30 7.28 -6.50 -23.10
N THR A 31 7.40 -5.82 -24.24
CA THR A 31 8.25 -6.22 -25.35
C THR A 31 9.20 -5.08 -25.72
N TYR A 32 10.49 -5.40 -25.79
CA TYR A 32 11.58 -4.51 -26.18
C TYR A 32 12.59 -5.29 -27.03
N GLU A 33 12.97 -4.75 -28.19
CA GLU A 33 13.93 -5.37 -29.12
C GLU A 33 13.65 -6.85 -29.42
N ARG A 34 12.38 -7.18 -29.71
CA ARG A 34 11.88 -8.55 -29.98
C ARG A 34 11.97 -9.52 -28.80
N LYS A 35 12.43 -9.09 -27.63
CA LYS A 35 12.36 -9.85 -26.39
C LYS A 35 11.09 -9.46 -25.63
N THR A 36 10.40 -10.46 -25.10
CA THR A 36 9.15 -10.27 -24.35
C THR A 36 9.29 -10.88 -22.97
N ILE A 37 8.83 -10.14 -21.96
CA ILE A 37 8.66 -10.64 -20.59
C ILE A 37 7.18 -10.62 -20.23
N PHE A 38 6.80 -11.54 -19.35
CA PHE A 38 5.47 -11.68 -18.80
C PHE A 38 5.59 -11.77 -17.29
N PHE A 39 4.75 -11.05 -16.57
CA PHE A 39 4.70 -11.12 -15.12
C PHE A 39 3.28 -10.84 -14.63
N LYS A 40 2.98 -11.30 -13.41
CA LYS A 40 1.70 -11.04 -12.75
C LYS A 40 1.66 -9.59 -12.27
N SER A 41 0.51 -8.94 -12.42
CA SER A 41 0.29 -7.56 -11.97
C SER A 41 0.40 -7.46 -10.44
N TYR A 42 1.24 -6.53 -9.97
CA TYR A 42 1.36 -6.22 -8.54
C TYR A 42 0.05 -5.68 -7.99
N TYR A 43 -0.56 -4.70 -8.69
CA TYR A 43 -1.79 -4.08 -8.21
C TYR A 43 -2.97 -5.04 -8.15
N PHE A 44 -3.03 -6.02 -9.06
CA PHE A 44 -4.04 -7.07 -8.99
C PHE A 44 -3.88 -7.92 -7.71
N GLU A 45 -2.65 -8.29 -7.35
CA GLU A 45 -2.41 -9.05 -6.12
C GLU A 45 -2.68 -8.21 -4.86
N LEU A 46 -2.24 -6.96 -4.86
CA LEU A 46 -2.47 -6.02 -3.76
C LEU A 46 -3.97 -5.85 -3.50
N PHE A 47 -4.71 -5.45 -4.53
CA PHE A 47 -6.11 -5.12 -4.39
C PHE A 47 -7.01 -6.34 -4.31
N ALA A 48 -6.56 -7.55 -4.66
CA ALA A 48 -7.32 -8.78 -4.40
C ALA A 48 -7.36 -9.16 -2.90
N LYS A 49 -6.53 -8.56 -2.03
CA LYS A 49 -6.54 -8.85 -0.59
C LYS A 49 -7.89 -8.44 0.02
N GLU A 50 -8.42 -9.28 0.89
CA GLU A 50 -9.73 -9.10 1.54
C GLU A 50 -9.86 -7.73 2.23
N ARG A 51 -8.78 -7.22 2.82
CA ARG A 51 -8.77 -5.92 3.52
C ARG A 51 -9.11 -4.71 2.63
N TYR A 52 -9.03 -4.82 1.30
CA TYR A 52 -9.47 -3.76 0.38
C TYR A 52 -10.93 -3.89 -0.05
N PHE A 53 -11.62 -4.94 0.41
CA PHE A 53 -13.03 -5.15 0.17
C PHE A 53 -13.86 -4.66 1.34
N LEU A 54 -14.69 -3.64 1.11
CA LEU A 54 -15.64 -3.18 2.11
C LEU A 54 -16.88 -4.05 2.05
N LYS A 55 -17.14 -4.78 3.14
CA LYS A 55 -18.41 -5.48 3.35
C LYS A 55 -19.05 -5.01 4.64
N ILE A 56 -20.22 -4.36 4.54
CA ILE A 56 -20.94 -3.86 5.72
C ILE A 56 -21.93 -4.94 6.21
N PRO A 57 -21.76 -5.47 7.44
CA PRO A 57 -22.66 -6.50 7.98
C PRO A 57 -24.12 -6.07 7.98
N GLY A 58 -25.02 -6.98 7.61
CA GLY A 58 -26.46 -6.70 7.57
C GLY A 58 -26.93 -5.84 6.39
N THR A 59 -26.04 -5.50 5.45
CA THR A 59 -26.37 -4.75 4.24
C THR A 59 -25.93 -5.50 2.99
N SER A 60 -26.43 -5.08 1.82
CA SER A 60 -25.95 -5.56 0.52
C SER A 60 -24.70 -4.82 0.02
N ILE A 61 -24.16 -3.88 0.80
CA ILE A 61 -22.99 -3.08 0.39
C ILE A 61 -21.75 -3.96 0.51
N ALA A 62 -21.20 -4.30 -0.65
CA ALA A 62 -20.01 -5.12 -0.83
C ALA A 62 -19.25 -4.56 -2.04
N GLU A 63 -18.25 -3.72 -1.80
CA GLU A 63 -17.57 -2.96 -2.85
C GLU A 63 -16.06 -2.89 -2.60
N GLY A 64 -15.27 -2.70 -3.65
CA GLY A 64 -13.82 -2.61 -3.58
C GLY A 64 -13.22 -2.08 -4.88
N PRO A 65 -11.88 -2.10 -5.02
CA PRO A 65 -11.20 -1.71 -6.25
C PRO A 65 -11.74 -2.47 -7.46
N GLY A 66 -11.97 -1.78 -8.58
CA GLY A 66 -12.41 -2.39 -9.82
C GLY A 66 -11.25 -2.79 -10.73
N LEU A 67 -11.41 -3.86 -11.54
CA LEU A 67 -10.37 -4.32 -12.47
C LEU A 67 -9.90 -3.24 -13.45
N LEU A 68 -10.80 -2.38 -13.94
CA LEU A 68 -10.43 -1.29 -14.85
C LEU A 68 -9.51 -0.26 -14.17
N GLN A 69 -9.70 0.00 -12.88
CA GLN A 69 -8.84 0.90 -12.11
C GLN A 69 -7.44 0.28 -11.92
N VAL A 70 -7.40 -1.01 -11.61
CA VAL A 70 -6.14 -1.79 -11.52
C VAL A 70 -5.37 -1.76 -12.85
N ILE A 71 -6.06 -1.99 -13.98
CA ILE A 71 -5.46 -1.90 -15.31
C ILE A 71 -4.93 -0.49 -15.60
N GLY A 72 -5.65 0.54 -15.15
CA GLY A 72 -5.22 1.94 -15.21
C GLY A 72 -3.89 2.16 -14.50
N MET A 73 -3.78 1.73 -13.24
CA MET A 73 -2.55 1.85 -12.45
C MET A 73 -1.37 1.10 -13.07
N GLU A 74 -1.59 -0.12 -13.59
CA GLU A 74 -0.56 -0.85 -14.33
C GLU A 74 -0.08 -0.06 -15.55
N THR A 75 -1.01 0.54 -16.30
CA THR A 75 -0.68 1.34 -17.48
C THR A 75 0.13 2.58 -17.11
N GLU A 76 -0.22 3.24 -16.01
CA GLU A 76 0.46 4.44 -15.52
C GLU A 76 1.89 4.15 -15.09
N VAL A 77 2.12 3.13 -14.26
CA VAL A 77 3.47 2.79 -13.79
C VAL A 77 4.38 2.35 -14.94
N ILE A 78 3.84 1.59 -15.91
CA ILE A 78 4.61 1.20 -17.10
C ILE A 78 5.01 2.43 -17.91
N LYS A 79 4.07 3.37 -18.16
CA LYS A 79 4.36 4.61 -18.89
C LYS A 79 5.42 5.44 -18.17
N PHE A 80 5.30 5.58 -16.86
CA PHE A 80 6.26 6.32 -16.03
C PHE A 80 7.67 5.76 -16.17
N ILE A 81 7.85 4.44 -16.02
CA ILE A 81 9.16 3.80 -16.14
C ILE A 81 9.75 3.97 -17.53
N VAL A 82 8.93 3.79 -18.58
CA VAL A 82 9.37 3.99 -19.96
C VAL A 82 9.82 5.42 -20.21
N GLN A 83 9.12 6.40 -19.66
CA GLN A 83 9.46 7.82 -19.79
C GLN A 83 10.69 8.22 -18.97
N LYS A 84 10.91 7.57 -17.80
CA LYS A 84 12.07 7.82 -16.92
C LYS A 84 13.39 7.30 -17.51
N HIS A 85 13.32 6.36 -18.45
CA HIS A 85 14.49 5.70 -19.06
C HIS A 85 14.50 5.81 -20.60
N PRO A 86 14.56 7.02 -21.19
CA PRO A 86 14.49 7.19 -22.64
C PRO A 86 15.70 6.59 -23.38
N ASP A 87 16.89 6.68 -22.77
CA ASP A 87 18.16 6.35 -23.42
C ASP A 87 18.78 5.02 -22.97
N ASN A 88 18.40 4.51 -21.79
CA ASN A 88 18.99 3.33 -21.17
C ASN A 88 17.97 2.23 -20.84
N PHE A 89 16.80 2.25 -21.48
CA PHE A 89 15.79 1.23 -21.27
C PHE A 89 16.33 -0.17 -21.58
N SER A 90 16.08 -1.10 -20.67
CA SER A 90 16.22 -2.53 -20.92
C SER A 90 15.13 -3.26 -20.15
N LEU A 91 14.87 -4.51 -20.50
CA LEU A 91 13.90 -5.32 -19.75
C LEU A 91 14.32 -5.57 -18.30
N ASP A 92 15.63 -5.55 -18.01
CA ASP A 92 16.14 -5.74 -16.65
C ASP A 92 16.01 -4.45 -15.82
N VAL A 93 16.30 -3.29 -16.43
CA VAL A 93 15.98 -1.98 -15.83
C VAL A 93 14.47 -1.89 -15.56
N PHE A 94 13.65 -2.19 -16.56
CA PHE A 94 12.19 -2.14 -16.41
C PHE A 94 11.69 -3.02 -15.25
N LYS A 95 12.17 -4.27 -15.13
CA LYS A 95 11.79 -5.16 -14.03
C LYS A 95 12.14 -4.58 -12.66
N LYS A 96 13.36 -4.04 -12.53
CA LYS A 96 13.83 -3.44 -11.27
C LYS A 96 12.99 -2.22 -10.90
N GLU A 97 12.77 -1.31 -11.83
CA GLU A 97 11.98 -0.10 -11.60
C GLU A 97 10.51 -0.44 -11.36
N TYR A 98 9.93 -1.44 -12.05
CA TYR A 98 8.57 -1.90 -11.79
C TYR A 98 8.43 -2.45 -10.36
N ALA A 99 9.36 -3.30 -9.93
CA ALA A 99 9.36 -3.86 -8.57
C ALA A 99 9.50 -2.78 -7.49
N TYR A 100 10.06 -1.62 -7.81
CA TYR A 100 10.17 -0.49 -6.89
C TYR A 100 8.93 0.41 -6.97
N TYR A 101 8.65 1.01 -8.12
CA TYR A 101 7.62 2.05 -8.26
C TYR A 101 6.18 1.54 -8.12
N SER A 102 5.93 0.24 -8.33
CA SER A 102 4.59 -0.32 -8.13
C SER A 102 4.21 -0.50 -6.66
N LYS A 103 5.18 -0.52 -5.74
CA LYS A 103 4.94 -0.78 -4.32
C LYS A 103 3.97 0.23 -3.72
N ASP A 104 3.00 -0.27 -2.96
CA ASP A 104 2.20 0.54 -2.04
C ASP A 104 2.97 0.74 -0.73
N LEU A 105 3.39 1.98 -0.46
CA LEU A 105 4.12 2.32 0.75
C LEU A 105 3.31 1.98 2.02
N CYS A 106 1.98 2.08 1.96
CA CYS A 106 1.13 1.72 3.09
C CYS A 106 1.21 0.22 3.40
N ASP A 107 1.15 -0.64 2.36
CA ASP A 107 1.26 -2.10 2.52
C ASP A 107 2.65 -2.52 3.02
N GLU A 108 3.72 -1.94 2.47
CA GLU A 108 5.10 -2.27 2.86
C GLU A 108 5.35 -1.94 4.34
N LEU A 109 4.87 -0.78 4.81
CA LEU A 109 5.05 -0.32 6.19
C LEU A 109 4.15 -1.03 7.21
N GLU A 110 2.97 -1.51 6.79
CA GLU A 110 1.96 -2.07 7.70
C GLU A 110 2.47 -3.30 8.45
N SER A 111 3.25 -4.16 7.80
CA SER A 111 3.77 -5.38 8.41
C SER A 111 4.64 -5.10 9.65
N GLY A 112 5.60 -4.19 9.53
CA GLY A 112 6.44 -3.76 10.66
C GLY A 112 5.64 -3.02 11.73
N PHE A 113 4.59 -2.29 11.34
CA PHE A 113 3.68 -1.65 12.29
C PHE A 113 2.84 -2.66 13.07
N ILE A 114 2.38 -3.76 12.44
CA ILE A 114 1.69 -4.86 13.12
C ILE A 114 2.61 -5.55 14.13
N ASP A 115 3.89 -5.76 13.80
CA ASP A 115 4.86 -6.34 14.74
C ASP A 115 5.13 -5.41 15.94
N TYR A 116 5.13 -4.09 15.71
CA TYR A 116 5.12 -3.11 16.79
C TYR A 116 3.88 -3.26 17.69
N LEU A 117 2.67 -3.27 17.11
CA LEU A 117 1.43 -3.43 17.90
C LEU A 117 1.44 -4.73 18.70
N TYR A 118 1.90 -5.82 18.09
CA TYR A 118 2.03 -7.11 18.77
C TYR A 118 2.91 -7.01 20.01
N THR A 119 4.11 -6.44 19.86
CA THR A 119 5.07 -6.29 20.95
C THR A 119 4.54 -5.36 22.04
N PHE A 120 4.01 -4.19 21.64
CA PHE A 120 3.44 -3.21 22.57
C PHE A 120 2.36 -3.82 23.46
N PHE A 121 1.36 -4.48 22.87
CA PHE A 121 0.29 -5.08 23.65
C PHE A 121 0.75 -6.27 24.50
N TYR A 122 1.79 -6.99 24.07
CA TYR A 122 2.37 -8.05 24.89
C TYR A 122 3.04 -7.47 26.15
N ASP A 123 3.84 -6.42 26.00
CA ASP A 123 4.56 -5.75 27.10
C ASP A 123 3.62 -5.06 28.09
N GLU A 124 2.48 -4.54 27.61
CA GLU A 124 1.42 -3.95 28.43
C GLU A 124 0.51 -4.99 29.11
N GLY A 125 0.84 -6.29 29.03
CA GLY A 125 0.09 -7.36 29.69
C GLY A 125 -1.21 -7.75 28.99
N LEU A 126 -1.35 -7.44 27.69
CA LEU A 126 -2.51 -7.73 26.84
C LEU A 126 -2.19 -8.73 25.70
N PRO A 127 -1.55 -9.90 25.97
CA PRO A 127 -1.06 -10.79 24.91
C PRO A 127 -2.18 -11.40 24.05
N ALA A 128 -3.38 -11.61 24.60
CA ALA A 128 -4.51 -12.11 23.82
C ALA A 128 -4.98 -11.07 22.78
N LEU A 129 -4.93 -9.78 23.12
CA LEU A 129 -5.24 -8.71 22.18
C LEU A 129 -4.15 -8.61 21.11
N ALA A 130 -2.87 -8.72 21.50
CA ALA A 130 -1.74 -8.76 20.57
C ALA A 130 -1.90 -9.87 19.51
N GLU A 131 -2.17 -11.10 19.95
CA GLU A 131 -2.43 -12.24 19.06
C GLU A 131 -3.65 -12.02 18.14
N THR A 132 -4.70 -11.40 18.67
CA THR A 132 -5.91 -11.09 17.91
C THR A 132 -5.62 -10.09 16.79
N ILE A 133 -4.90 -9.01 17.10
CA ILE A 133 -4.49 -8.01 16.10
C ILE A 133 -3.59 -8.63 15.04
N LYS A 134 -2.58 -9.41 15.45
CA LYS A 134 -1.64 -10.03 14.51
C LYS A 134 -2.31 -11.04 13.58
N LYS A 135 -3.31 -11.80 14.05
CA LYS A 135 -4.08 -12.72 13.21
C LYS A 135 -5.11 -12.00 12.33
N GLY A 136 -5.74 -10.95 12.85
CA GLY A 136 -6.75 -10.15 12.15
C GLY A 136 -6.19 -9.23 11.06
N SER A 137 -4.90 -8.91 11.10
CA SER A 137 -4.23 -8.00 10.15
C SER A 137 -4.35 -8.42 8.68
N LYS A 138 -4.65 -9.70 8.39
CA LYS A 138 -4.86 -10.17 7.02
C LYS A 138 -6.14 -9.63 6.37
N SER A 139 -7.13 -9.30 7.19
CA SER A 139 -8.47 -8.88 6.73
C SER A 139 -8.83 -7.47 7.19
N THR A 140 -8.02 -6.86 8.06
CA THR A 140 -8.28 -5.53 8.63
C THR A 140 -7.05 -4.64 8.52
N ILE A 141 -7.28 -3.39 8.11
CA ILE A 141 -6.26 -2.34 8.01
C ILE A 141 -5.85 -1.89 9.41
N ALA A 142 -4.54 -1.91 9.71
CA ALA A 142 -4.01 -1.60 11.03
C ALA A 142 -4.34 -0.17 11.47
N TYR A 143 -4.34 0.78 10.53
CA TYR A 143 -4.69 2.17 10.80
C TYR A 143 -6.11 2.31 11.37
N ASP A 144 -7.08 1.58 10.80
CA ASP A 144 -8.46 1.63 11.29
C ASP A 144 -8.59 0.97 12.67
N VAL A 145 -7.81 -0.10 12.94
CA VAL A 145 -7.70 -0.70 14.29
C VAL A 145 -7.19 0.31 15.30
N VAL A 146 -6.10 1.02 15.01
CA VAL A 146 -5.54 2.03 15.92
C VAL A 146 -6.53 3.16 16.17
N ARG A 147 -7.26 3.61 15.15
CA ARG A 147 -8.29 4.63 15.32
C ARG A 147 -9.41 4.16 16.26
N ASP A 148 -9.83 2.91 16.13
CA ASP A 148 -10.89 2.35 16.98
C ASP A 148 -10.38 2.11 18.42
N LEU A 149 -9.09 1.78 18.58
CA LEU A 149 -8.43 1.68 19.89
C LEU A 149 -8.42 3.00 20.68
N ASN A 150 -8.41 4.15 20.00
CA ASN A 150 -8.55 5.45 20.68
C ASN A 150 -9.85 5.55 21.49
N ARG A 151 -10.91 4.88 21.02
CA ARG A 151 -12.21 4.85 21.70
C ARG A 151 -12.30 3.77 22.77
N ALA A 152 -11.53 2.70 22.61
CA ALA A 152 -11.61 1.50 23.45
C ALA A 152 -10.62 1.51 24.61
N LEU A 153 -9.44 2.12 24.43
CA LEU A 153 -8.40 2.19 25.45
C LEU A 153 -8.57 3.43 26.32
N ASN A 154 -7.99 3.39 27.52
CA ASN A 154 -7.81 4.62 28.28
C ASN A 154 -6.79 5.54 27.58
N LYS A 155 -6.95 6.84 27.78
CA LYS A 155 -6.14 7.87 27.12
C LYS A 155 -4.64 7.66 27.33
N THR A 156 -4.20 7.35 28.56
CA THR A 156 -2.77 7.17 28.88
C THR A 156 -2.13 6.03 28.07
N LEU A 157 -2.81 4.89 27.98
CA LEU A 157 -2.31 3.74 27.22
C LEU A 157 -2.32 4.03 25.71
N TYR A 158 -3.36 4.70 25.22
CA TYR A 158 -3.44 5.09 23.81
C TYR A 158 -2.35 6.09 23.43
N ASP A 159 -2.17 7.15 24.22
CA ASP A 159 -1.13 8.16 23.98
C ASP A 159 0.26 7.50 23.98
N LYS A 160 0.53 6.58 24.92
CA LYS A 160 1.77 5.79 24.95
C LYS A 160 1.95 4.94 23.69
N LEU A 161 0.90 4.30 23.19
CA LEU A 161 0.93 3.52 21.94
C LEU A 161 1.31 4.41 20.76
N ILE A 162 0.73 5.61 20.66
CA ILE A 162 1.00 6.53 19.56
C ILE A 162 2.44 7.07 19.67
N GLU A 163 2.85 7.54 20.84
CA GLU A 163 4.20 8.08 21.07
C GLU A 163 5.28 7.03 20.77
N ASN A 164 5.15 5.83 21.33
CA ASN A 164 6.10 4.74 21.10
C ASN A 164 6.20 4.34 19.61
N SER A 165 5.10 4.47 18.85
CA SER A 165 5.12 4.07 17.45
C SER A 165 6.10 4.89 16.61
N PHE A 166 6.38 6.13 16.99
CA PHE A 166 7.34 6.99 16.28
C PHE A 166 8.80 6.57 16.46
N TYR A 167 9.09 5.77 17.50
CA TYR A 167 10.44 5.32 17.83
C TYR A 167 10.67 3.85 17.50
N TYR A 168 9.63 3.03 17.60
CA TYR A 168 9.74 1.56 17.51
C TYR A 168 9.00 0.95 16.32
N ALA A 169 8.30 1.75 15.52
CA ALA A 169 7.59 1.28 14.34
C ALA A 169 8.04 2.02 13.07
N PRO A 170 7.77 1.46 11.87
CA PRO A 170 7.84 2.23 10.63
C PRO A 170 6.87 3.42 10.69
N PRO A 171 7.08 4.48 9.86
CA PRO A 171 6.21 5.67 9.82
C PRO A 171 4.84 5.41 9.17
N TYR A 172 4.21 4.27 9.48
CA TYR A 172 2.95 3.82 8.92
C TYR A 172 1.79 4.76 9.24
N LEU A 173 1.61 5.20 10.49
CA LEU A 173 0.48 6.06 10.87
C LEU A 173 0.46 7.39 10.11
N PRO A 174 1.58 8.16 10.04
CA PRO A 174 1.62 9.38 9.23
C PRO A 174 1.40 9.11 7.74
N VAL A 175 2.03 8.07 7.18
CA VAL A 175 1.92 7.75 5.74
C VAL A 175 0.50 7.36 5.36
N TYR A 176 -0.13 6.48 6.15
CA TYR A 176 -1.49 6.03 5.91
C TYR A 176 -2.50 7.16 6.12
N GLY A 177 -2.30 7.98 7.16
CA GLY A 177 -3.11 9.17 7.43
C GLY A 177 -3.10 10.14 6.26
N PHE A 178 -1.91 10.49 5.76
CA PHE A 178 -1.74 11.32 4.57
C PHE A 178 -2.43 10.71 3.34
N MET A 179 -2.22 9.41 3.10
CA MET A 179 -2.85 8.68 1.99
C MET A 179 -4.38 8.81 2.04
N LYS A 180 -5.01 8.70 3.22
CA LYS A 180 -6.46 8.87 3.37
C LYS A 180 -6.95 10.28 3.07
N GLU A 181 -6.13 11.32 3.21
CA GLU A 181 -6.53 12.68 2.87
C GLU A 181 -6.47 12.97 1.37
N VAL A 182 -5.47 12.39 0.69
CA VAL A 182 -5.21 12.69 -0.73
C VAL A 182 -5.86 11.69 -1.68
N LYS A 183 -6.21 10.49 -1.20
CA LYS A 183 -6.82 9.43 -2.01
C LYS A 183 -8.31 9.27 -1.71
N LYS A 184 -9.03 8.84 -2.75
CA LYS A 184 -10.43 8.43 -2.62
C LYS A 184 -10.53 6.91 -2.62
N TRP A 185 -11.30 6.40 -1.67
CA TRP A 185 -11.73 5.00 -1.67
C TRP A 185 -12.47 4.68 -3.00
N PRO A 186 -12.30 3.50 -3.62
CA PRO A 186 -11.61 2.29 -3.11
C PRO A 186 -10.10 2.20 -3.39
N MET A 187 -9.53 3.15 -4.13
CA MET A 187 -8.11 3.11 -4.55
C MET A 187 -7.20 3.71 -3.47
N LEU A 188 -7.20 3.10 -2.29
CA LEU A 188 -6.37 3.49 -1.16
C LEU A 188 -4.98 2.86 -1.26
N CYS A 189 -4.09 3.53 -1.99
CA CYS A 189 -2.70 3.13 -2.20
C CYS A 189 -1.87 4.39 -2.43
N LEU A 190 -0.71 4.46 -1.79
CA LEU A 190 0.29 5.50 -2.04
C LEU A 190 1.52 4.83 -2.63
N THR A 191 1.67 4.95 -3.95
CA THR A 191 2.74 4.21 -4.64
C THR A 191 4.10 4.87 -4.45
N ALA A 192 5.18 4.08 -4.50
CA ALA A 192 6.53 4.62 -4.56
C ALA A 192 6.74 5.52 -5.80
N MET A 193 6.04 5.26 -6.90
CA MET A 193 5.97 6.17 -8.06
C MET A 193 5.47 7.57 -7.67
N GLU A 194 4.39 7.64 -6.90
CA GLU A 194 3.81 8.92 -6.48
C GLU A 194 4.68 9.62 -5.45
N TRP A 195 5.36 8.85 -4.60
CA TRP A 195 6.31 9.37 -3.62
C TRP A 195 7.58 9.96 -4.26
N ASP A 196 8.01 9.46 -5.42
CA ASP A 196 9.12 10.03 -6.21
C ASP A 196 8.83 11.46 -6.68
N ASN A 197 7.56 11.89 -6.66
CA ASN A 197 7.18 13.27 -6.97
C ASN A 197 7.43 14.21 -5.77
N LYS A 198 8.23 15.25 -6.02
CA LYS A 198 8.55 16.30 -5.03
C LYS A 198 7.31 16.99 -4.46
N ASP A 199 6.25 17.16 -5.24
CA ASP A 199 5.02 17.78 -4.78
C ASP A 199 4.29 16.89 -3.77
N THR A 200 4.31 15.57 -3.96
CA THR A 200 3.78 14.60 -2.99
C THR A 200 4.57 14.66 -1.69
N VAL A 201 5.90 14.66 -1.76
CA VAL A 201 6.77 14.75 -0.57
C VAL A 201 6.55 16.07 0.18
N LYS A 202 6.36 17.18 -0.56
CA LYS A 202 6.04 18.47 0.02
C LYS A 202 4.67 18.47 0.70
N ALA A 203 3.64 17.93 0.06
CA ALA A 203 2.30 17.81 0.67
C ALA A 203 2.32 16.93 1.92
N PHE A 204 3.09 15.83 1.90
CA PHE A 204 3.29 15.00 3.08
C PHE A 204 4.00 15.77 4.21
N LYS A 205 5.02 16.57 3.87
CA LYS A 205 5.71 17.43 4.84
C LYS A 205 4.72 18.37 5.54
N GLU A 206 3.88 19.06 4.76
CA GLU A 206 2.86 19.98 5.27
C GLU A 206 1.84 19.25 6.15
N TYR A 207 1.39 18.08 5.73
CA TYR A 207 0.51 17.21 6.51
C TYR A 207 1.15 16.85 7.87
N VAL A 208 2.41 16.42 7.89
CA VAL A 208 3.10 16.06 9.13
C VAL A 208 3.23 17.25 10.08
N GLU A 209 3.58 18.43 9.57
CA GLU A 209 3.74 19.64 10.39
C GLU A 209 2.42 20.09 11.03
N ILE A 210 1.28 19.78 10.43
CA ILE A 210 -0.05 20.08 10.96
C ILE A 210 -0.50 19.02 11.99
N HIS A 211 -0.35 17.74 11.65
CA HIS A 211 -0.96 16.64 12.42
C HIS A 211 -0.04 16.05 13.49
N TYR A 212 1.27 16.25 13.36
CA TYR A 212 2.29 15.72 14.27
C TYR A 212 3.33 16.82 14.59
N PRO A 213 2.92 17.93 15.24
CA PRO A 213 3.76 19.13 15.40
C PRO A 213 5.03 18.90 16.22
N ASP A 214 5.04 17.88 17.08
CA ASP A 214 6.21 17.52 17.91
C ASP A 214 7.23 16.65 17.15
N MET A 215 6.91 16.24 15.91
CA MET A 215 7.75 15.40 15.07
C MET A 215 8.47 16.22 14.00
N LYS A 216 9.73 15.88 13.72
CA LYS A 216 10.46 16.51 12.60
C LYS A 216 10.05 15.86 11.28
N SER A 217 9.33 16.62 10.46
CA SER A 217 8.87 16.18 9.14
C SER A 217 10.00 15.64 8.25
N THR A 218 11.20 16.22 8.33
CA THR A 218 12.39 15.74 7.61
C THR A 218 12.87 14.35 8.05
N GLU A 219 12.75 14.02 9.33
CA GLU A 219 13.13 12.70 9.84
C GLU A 219 12.13 11.63 9.35
N LEU A 220 10.83 11.93 9.40
CA LEU A 220 9.79 11.04 8.88
C LEU A 220 9.92 10.80 7.38
N ILE A 221 10.20 11.84 6.58
CA ILE A 221 10.48 11.68 5.15
C ILE A 221 11.71 10.78 4.93
N GLY A 222 12.76 10.99 5.71
CA GLY A 222 13.95 10.14 5.67
C GLY A 222 13.66 8.68 6.00
N GLN A 223 12.79 8.43 6.98
CA GLN A 223 12.34 7.08 7.33
C GLN A 223 11.54 6.44 6.19
N VAL A 224 10.61 7.16 5.55
CA VAL A 224 9.84 6.64 4.41
C VAL A 224 10.76 6.26 3.24
N ASN A 225 11.78 7.07 2.98
CA ASN A 225 12.76 6.80 1.90
C ASN A 225 13.63 5.56 2.12
N ASN A 226 13.65 4.99 3.33
CA ASN A 226 14.42 3.78 3.65
C ASN A 226 13.66 2.47 3.33
N TRP A 227 12.40 2.56 2.90
CA TRP A 227 11.54 1.42 2.54
C TRP A 227 11.31 1.34 1.02
#